data_AF-A0AAW4NLQ4-F1
#
_entry.id   AF-A0AAW4NLQ4-F1
#
_cell.length_a   1.000
_cell.length_b   1.000
_cell.length_c   1.000
_cell.angle_alpha   90.00
_cell.angle_beta   90.00
_cell.angle_gamma   90.00
#
_symmetry.space_group_name_H-M   'P 1'
#
loop_
_entity.id
_entity.type
_entity.pdbx_description
1 polymer ?
#
loop_
_entity_poly.entity_id
_entity_poly.type
_entity_poly.pdbx_seq_one_letter_code
_entity_poly.pdbx_strand_id
1 'polypeptide(L)'
;MEGTKASPEFLQAIAYEVYVKNVTFGLLHQWLTDMGMTISKNTLRNWLKKGKTYLDELVCVLKSIALEKDSIVNCDETWCKVRKYDHYKKCYIWVLVNKARKTAIFFYENGSRGRDVLTDFLGDAELKSIMSDGYNAYVFIGNELKSGRFKDIFF
;
A
#
# COMPACT_ATOMS: atom_id res chain seq x y z
N MET A 1 17.83 0.18 -15.91
CA MET A 1 17.35 -1.22 -15.92
C MET A 1 18.36 -2.11 -16.64
N GLU A 2 19.48 -2.42 -16.00
CA GLU A 2 20.40 -3.39 -16.58
C GLU A 2 19.89 -4.81 -16.31
N GLY A 3 19.77 -5.62 -17.38
CA GLY A 3 19.54 -7.06 -17.27
C GLY A 3 18.08 -7.55 -17.21
N THR A 4 17.06 -6.76 -17.58
CA THR A 4 15.70 -7.30 -17.87
C THR A 4 15.27 -6.98 -19.29
N LYS A 5 14.69 -7.96 -20.00
CA LYS A 5 14.19 -7.80 -21.37
C LYS A 5 12.72 -7.36 -21.44
N ALA A 6 12.02 -7.26 -20.30
CA ALA A 6 10.62 -6.85 -20.22
C ALA A 6 10.49 -5.32 -20.19
N SER A 7 9.59 -4.76 -21.02
CA SER A 7 9.29 -3.34 -21.00
C SER A 7 8.39 -2.96 -19.80
N PRO A 8 8.40 -1.69 -19.37
CA PRO A 8 7.52 -1.22 -18.28
C PRO A 8 6.03 -1.47 -18.54
N GLU A 9 5.58 -1.31 -19.79
CA GLU A 9 4.18 -1.53 -20.19
C GLU A 9 3.81 -3.01 -20.03
N PHE A 10 4.72 -3.91 -20.42
CA PHE A 10 4.51 -5.34 -20.22
C PHE A 10 4.47 -5.71 -18.74
N LEU A 11 5.33 -5.11 -17.91
CA LEU A 11 5.31 -5.29 -16.45
C LEU A 11 4.00 -4.81 -15.83
N GLN A 12 3.47 -3.68 -16.29
CA GLN A 12 2.17 -3.17 -15.86
C GLN A 12 1.04 -4.13 -16.24
N ALA A 13 1.03 -4.64 -17.48
CA ALA A 13 0.01 -5.56 -17.96
C ALA A 13 -0.03 -6.85 -17.12
N ILE A 14 1.12 -7.48 -16.87
CA ILE A 14 1.16 -8.70 -16.04
C ILE A 14 0.75 -8.42 -14.58
N ALA A 15 1.09 -7.25 -14.03
CA ALA A 15 0.68 -6.87 -12.69
C ALA A 15 -0.84 -6.66 -12.61
N TYR A 16 -1.43 -6.04 -13.63
CA TYR A 16 -2.87 -5.83 -13.73
C TYR A 16 -3.65 -7.16 -13.79
N GLU A 17 -3.20 -8.12 -14.61
CA GLU A 17 -3.82 -9.44 -14.69
C GLU A 17 -3.80 -10.16 -13.32
N VAL A 18 -2.67 -10.13 -12.62
CA VAL A 18 -2.54 -10.83 -11.33
C VAL A 18 -3.30 -10.12 -10.21
N TYR A 19 -3.10 -8.81 -10.03
CA TYR A 19 -3.56 -8.09 -8.84
C TYR A 19 -4.92 -7.43 -8.98
N VAL A 20 -5.35 -7.09 -10.21
CA VAL A 20 -6.66 -6.47 -10.44
C VAL A 20 -7.67 -7.51 -10.90
N LYS A 21 -7.30 -8.38 -11.83
CA LYS A 21 -8.18 -9.43 -12.36
C LYS A 21 -8.13 -10.76 -11.58
N ASN A 22 -7.28 -10.87 -10.56
CA ASN A 22 -7.08 -12.09 -9.77
C ASN A 22 -6.69 -13.32 -10.60
N VAL A 23 -5.98 -13.14 -11.72
CA VAL A 23 -5.45 -14.27 -12.51
C VAL A 23 -4.34 -14.94 -11.72
N THR A 24 -4.45 -16.26 -11.54
CA THR A 24 -3.41 -17.01 -10.83
C THR A 24 -2.10 -16.99 -11.62
N PHE A 25 -0.97 -16.99 -10.91
CA PHE A 25 0.34 -16.96 -11.55
C PHE A 25 0.60 -18.17 -12.46
N GLY A 26 -0.03 -19.32 -12.17
CA GLY A 26 0.04 -20.50 -13.03
C GLY A 26 -0.68 -20.29 -14.36
N LEU A 27 -1.89 -19.71 -14.32
CA LEU A 27 -2.66 -19.39 -15.52
C LEU A 27 -1.97 -18.32 -16.37
N LEU A 28 -1.47 -17.25 -15.74
CA LEU A 28 -0.69 -16.23 -16.45
C LEU A 28 0.53 -16.84 -17.15
N HIS A 29 1.28 -17.70 -16.46
CA HIS A 29 2.45 -18.36 -17.04
C HIS A 29 2.07 -19.26 -18.22
N GLN A 30 0.95 -20.00 -18.13
CA GLN A 30 0.42 -20.79 -19.23
C GLN A 30 0.06 -19.91 -20.43
N TRP A 31 -0.69 -18.83 -20.22
CA TRP A 31 -1.10 -17.92 -21.29
C TRP A 31 0.10 -17.29 -22.02
N LEU A 32 1.13 -16.87 -21.28
CA LEU A 32 2.35 -16.35 -21.90
C LEU A 32 3.05 -17.42 -22.75
N THR A 33 3.04 -18.68 -22.29
CA THR A 33 3.59 -19.83 -23.04
C THR A 33 2.78 -20.10 -24.31
N ASP A 34 1.46 -20.07 -24.22
CA ASP A 34 0.54 -20.28 -25.35
C ASP A 34 0.69 -19.17 -26.41
N MET A 35 1.04 -17.95 -26.00
CA MET A 35 1.40 -16.84 -26.90
C MET A 35 2.84 -16.94 -27.47
N GLY A 36 3.56 -18.03 -27.20
CA GLY A 36 4.89 -18.31 -27.74
C GLY A 36 6.06 -17.77 -26.91
N MET A 37 5.83 -17.27 -25.69
CA MET A 37 6.92 -16.82 -24.81
C MET A 37 7.51 -17.96 -23.98
N THR A 38 8.79 -18.26 -24.18
CA THR A 38 9.51 -19.25 -23.37
C THR A 38 10.20 -18.58 -22.18
N ILE A 39 9.48 -18.43 -21.07
CA ILE A 39 10.02 -17.86 -19.82
C ILE A 39 9.83 -18.80 -18.63
N SER A 40 10.77 -18.78 -17.68
CA SER A 40 10.60 -19.53 -16.44
C SER A 40 9.61 -18.83 -15.50
N LYS A 41 8.93 -19.60 -14.64
CA LYS A 41 8.09 -19.05 -13.55
C LYS A 41 8.89 -18.10 -12.65
N ASN A 42 10.18 -18.36 -12.43
CA ASN A 42 11.04 -17.51 -11.62
C ASN A 42 11.31 -16.17 -12.30
N THR A 43 11.55 -16.17 -13.61
CA THR A 43 11.72 -14.96 -14.42
C THR A 43 10.50 -14.05 -14.32
N LEU A 44 9.30 -14.62 -14.47
CA LEU A 44 8.05 -13.87 -14.37
C LEU A 44 7.85 -13.26 -12.96
N ARG A 45 8.26 -13.97 -11.89
CA ARG A 45 8.19 -13.42 -10.52
C ARG A 45 9.18 -12.30 -10.32
N ASN A 46 10.41 -12.46 -10.84
CA ASN A 46 11.44 -11.43 -10.79
C ASN A 46 11.01 -10.18 -11.55
N TRP A 47 10.28 -10.34 -12.66
CA TRP A 47 9.68 -9.23 -13.41
C TRP A 47 8.67 -8.46 -12.58
N LEU A 48 7.71 -9.13 -11.92
CA LEU A 48 6.78 -8.44 -11.00
C LEU A 48 7.52 -7.74 -9.84
N LYS A 49 8.53 -8.41 -9.25
CA LYS A 49 9.35 -7.82 -8.19
C LYS A 49 10.12 -6.58 -8.66
N LYS A 50 10.62 -6.58 -9.90
CA LYS A 50 11.24 -5.40 -10.52
C LYS A 50 10.20 -4.33 -10.82
N GLY A 51 9.03 -4.69 -11.35
CA GLY A 51 7.94 -3.76 -11.62
C GLY A 51 7.47 -3.00 -10.37
N LYS A 52 7.55 -3.63 -9.19
CA LYS A 52 7.27 -2.99 -7.89
C LYS A 52 8.06 -1.70 -7.69
N THR A 53 9.30 -1.58 -8.19
CA THR A 53 10.10 -0.36 -7.97
C THR A 53 9.45 0.88 -8.58
N TYR A 54 8.75 0.74 -9.71
CA TYR A 54 7.96 1.84 -10.30
C TYR A 54 6.76 2.21 -9.43
N LEU A 55 6.11 1.22 -8.82
CA LEU A 55 5.00 1.47 -7.91
C LEU A 55 5.48 2.11 -6.61
N ASP A 56 6.68 1.78 -6.13
CA ASP A 56 7.26 2.39 -4.94
C ASP A 56 7.47 3.90 -5.12
N GLU A 57 7.98 4.34 -6.29
CA GLU A 57 8.10 5.76 -6.62
C GLU A 57 6.73 6.46 -6.69
N LEU A 58 5.73 5.81 -7.28
CA LEU A 58 4.36 6.33 -7.33
C LEU A 58 3.75 6.49 -5.94
N VAL A 59 3.99 5.53 -5.03
CA VAL A 59 3.52 5.62 -3.64
C VAL A 59 4.11 6.83 -2.93
N CYS A 60 5.39 7.15 -3.16
CA CYS A 60 6.00 8.38 -2.61
C CYS A 60 5.28 9.65 -3.04
N VAL A 61 4.94 9.76 -4.33
CA VAL A 61 4.19 10.91 -4.88
C VAL A 61 2.76 10.95 -4.36
N LEU A 62 2.06 9.83 -4.34
CA LEU A 62 0.70 9.76 -3.79
C LEU A 62 0.68 10.13 -2.31
N LYS A 63 1.69 9.70 -1.56
CA LYS A 63 1.86 10.01 -0.14
C LYS A 63 2.05 11.51 0.08
N SER A 64 2.90 12.19 -0.68
CA SER A 64 3.10 13.64 -0.53
C SER A 64 1.82 14.44 -0.83
N ILE A 65 1.03 14.00 -1.81
CA ILE A 65 -0.27 14.61 -2.15
C ILE A 65 -1.30 14.33 -1.05
N ALA A 66 -1.39 13.08 -0.58
CA ALA A 66 -2.39 12.68 0.42
C ALA A 66 -2.13 13.30 1.80
N LEU A 67 -0.87 13.59 2.12
CA LEU A 67 -0.43 14.13 3.40
C LEU A 67 -0.06 15.62 3.36
N GLU A 68 -0.51 16.34 2.34
CA GLU A 68 -0.29 17.79 2.25
C GLU A 68 -0.82 18.49 3.51
N LYS A 69 -0.12 19.56 3.92
CA LYS A 69 -0.45 20.33 5.13
C LYS A 69 -1.95 20.64 5.22
N ASP A 70 -2.47 20.54 6.44
CA ASP A 70 -3.87 20.76 6.78
C ASP A 70 -4.87 19.78 6.10
N SER A 71 -4.39 18.64 5.60
CA SER A 71 -5.25 17.58 5.05
C SER A 71 -6.07 16.87 6.12
N ILE A 72 -7.27 16.43 5.73
CA ILE A 72 -8.11 15.51 6.49
C ILE A 72 -7.95 14.13 5.86
N VAL A 73 -7.47 13.17 6.64
CA VAL A 73 -7.24 11.81 6.17
C VAL A 73 -8.02 10.81 7.02
N ASN A 74 -8.51 9.76 6.37
CA ASN A 74 -9.12 8.61 7.02
C ASN A 74 -8.11 7.47 7.03
N CYS A 75 -7.97 6.77 8.15
CA CYS A 75 -7.11 5.62 8.28
C CYS A 75 -7.87 4.46 8.90
N ASP A 76 -7.62 3.27 8.38
CA ASP A 76 -8.23 2.02 8.84
C ASP A 76 -7.26 0.86 8.56
N GLU A 77 -7.51 -0.29 9.18
CA GLU A 77 -6.79 -1.51 8.91
C GLU A 77 -7.71 -2.72 8.80
N THR A 78 -7.42 -3.58 7.84
CA THR A 78 -8.08 -4.87 7.70
C THR A 78 -7.07 -6.00 7.83
N TRP A 79 -7.53 -7.20 8.15
CA TRP A 79 -6.66 -8.35 8.33
C TRP A 79 -7.01 -9.50 7.39
N CYS A 80 -5.98 -10.20 6.94
CA CYS A 80 -6.12 -11.46 6.22
C CYS A 80 -5.18 -12.53 6.80
N LYS A 81 -5.50 -13.80 6.53
CA LYS A 81 -4.71 -14.94 6.98
C LYS A 81 -3.66 -15.27 5.93
N VAL A 82 -2.38 -15.08 6.25
CA VAL A 82 -1.24 -15.28 5.34
C VAL A 82 -0.46 -16.53 5.76
N ARG A 83 -0.16 -17.42 4.81
CA ARG A 83 0.71 -18.59 5.06
C ARG A 83 2.17 -18.17 4.94
N LYS A 84 2.96 -18.38 5.99
CA LYS A 84 4.40 -18.11 6.04
C LYS A 84 5.09 -19.32 6.70
N TYR A 85 6.02 -19.96 5.99
CA TYR A 85 6.73 -21.17 6.46
C TYR A 85 5.78 -22.23 7.05
N ASP A 86 4.75 -22.61 6.30
CA ASP A 86 3.72 -23.60 6.67
C ASP A 86 2.83 -23.28 7.88
N HIS A 87 3.00 -22.11 8.50
CA HIS A 87 2.08 -21.59 9.49
C HIS A 87 1.21 -20.48 8.92
N TYR A 88 -0.03 -20.39 9.38
CA TYR A 88 -0.89 -19.27 9.04
C TYR A 88 -0.81 -18.20 10.13
N LYS A 89 -0.54 -16.96 9.73
CA LYS A 89 -0.49 -15.79 10.59
C LYS A 89 -1.59 -14.81 10.19
N LYS A 90 -2.19 -14.15 11.18
CA LYS A 90 -3.04 -12.97 10.97
C LYS A 90 -2.13 -11.79 10.63
N CYS A 91 -2.29 -11.21 9.45
CA CYS A 91 -1.53 -10.07 8.98
C CYS A 91 -2.47 -8.91 8.65
N TYR A 92 -2.05 -7.70 8.99
CA TYR A 92 -2.83 -6.48 8.77
C TYR A 92 -2.31 -5.71 7.55
N ILE A 93 -3.24 -5.15 6.78
CA ILE A 93 -3.01 -4.21 5.69
C ILE A 93 -3.69 -2.91 6.10
N TRP A 94 -2.94 -1.81 6.05
CA TRP A 94 -3.42 -0.49 6.39
C TRP A 94 -3.87 0.25 5.14
N VAL A 95 -4.85 1.13 5.30
CA VAL A 95 -5.27 2.06 4.26
C VAL A 95 -5.29 3.47 4.80
N LEU A 96 -4.80 4.42 4.00
CA LEU A 96 -4.98 5.85 4.19
C LEU A 96 -5.75 6.42 3.01
N VAL A 97 -6.82 7.15 3.29
CA VAL A 97 -7.68 7.77 2.29
C VAL A 97 -7.71 9.28 2.51
N ASN A 98 -7.35 10.04 1.48
CA ASN A 98 -7.64 11.46 1.40
C ASN A 98 -8.75 11.69 0.37
N LYS A 99 -9.97 11.94 0.85
CA LYS A 99 -11.17 12.10 0.00
C LYS A 99 -11.08 13.34 -0.88
N ALA A 100 -10.52 14.44 -0.38
CA ALA A 100 -10.37 15.68 -1.13
C ALA A 100 -9.42 15.52 -2.32
N ARG A 101 -8.35 14.75 -2.14
CA ARG A 101 -7.38 14.42 -3.19
C ARG A 101 -7.78 13.22 -4.06
N LYS A 102 -8.87 12.53 -3.71
CA LYS A 102 -9.33 11.27 -4.34
C LYS A 102 -8.23 10.20 -4.37
N THR A 103 -7.47 10.11 -3.28
CA THR A 103 -6.32 9.22 -3.16
C THR A 103 -6.56 8.19 -2.06
N ALA A 104 -6.28 6.93 -2.37
CA ALA A 104 -6.23 5.84 -1.40
C ALA A 104 -4.87 5.14 -1.51
N ILE A 105 -4.21 4.94 -0.38
CA ILE A 105 -2.88 4.32 -0.30
C ILE A 105 -2.97 3.14 0.65
N PHE A 106 -2.63 1.96 0.16
CA PHE A 106 -2.49 0.77 0.97
C PHE A 106 -1.03 0.55 1.32
N PHE A 107 -0.75 0.22 2.58
CA PHE A 107 0.61 -0.05 3.05
C PHE A 107 0.63 -1.22 4.03
N TYR A 108 1.79 -1.88 4.08
CA TYR A 108 1.96 -3.15 4.78
C TYR A 108 3.35 -3.20 5.41
N GLU A 109 3.40 -3.41 6.73
CA GLU A 109 4.64 -3.54 7.48
C GLU A 109 4.63 -4.87 8.23
N ASN A 110 5.12 -5.92 7.57
CA ASN A 110 5.27 -7.27 8.13
C ASN A 110 4.01 -7.87 8.81
N GLY A 111 2.83 -7.37 8.42
CA GLY A 111 1.54 -7.79 8.93
C GLY A 111 1.25 -7.28 10.34
N SER A 112 1.96 -6.24 10.79
CA SER A 112 1.79 -5.62 12.10
C SER A 112 0.52 -4.75 12.16
N ARG A 113 -0.16 -4.80 13.31
CA ARG A 113 -1.23 -3.86 13.72
C ARG A 113 -0.70 -2.81 14.71
N GLY A 114 0.61 -2.71 14.86
CA GLY A 114 1.25 -1.79 15.78
C GLY A 114 1.03 -0.35 15.34
N ARG A 115 0.96 0.56 16.31
CA ARG A 115 0.88 2.01 16.06
C ARG A 115 2.04 2.50 15.21
N ASP A 116 3.23 1.95 15.44
CA ASP A 116 4.47 2.35 14.77
C ASP A 116 4.35 2.31 13.25
N VAL A 117 3.58 1.34 12.72
CA VAL A 117 3.30 1.23 11.28
C VAL A 117 2.64 2.48 10.73
N LEU A 118 1.67 3.04 11.47
CA LEU A 118 0.98 4.24 11.07
C LEU A 118 1.83 5.49 11.32
N THR A 119 2.49 5.61 12.47
CA THR A 119 3.30 6.81 12.77
C THR A 119 4.50 6.92 11.83
N ASP A 120 5.16 5.81 11.51
CA ASP A 120 6.26 5.78 10.53
C ASP A 120 5.74 6.14 9.12
N PHE A 121 4.53 5.68 8.79
CA PHE A 121 3.91 6.04 7.53
C PHE A 121 3.54 7.52 7.48
N LEU A 122 3.03 8.13 8.55
CA LEU A 122 2.70 9.55 8.56
C LEU A 122 3.94 10.44 8.59
N GLY A 123 4.99 10.04 9.32
CA GLY A 123 6.17 10.86 9.55
C GLY A 123 5.80 12.21 10.18
N ASP A 124 6.46 13.27 9.73
CA ASP A 124 6.28 14.64 10.24
C ASP A 124 5.11 15.39 9.58
N ALA A 125 4.11 14.69 9.03
CA ALA A 125 3.00 15.32 8.30
C ALA A 125 2.12 16.19 9.20
N GLU A 126 2.00 17.49 8.87
CA GLU A 126 1.14 18.46 9.55
C GLU A 126 -0.32 18.35 9.07
N LEU A 127 -1.02 17.32 9.53
CA LEU A 127 -2.41 17.08 9.16
C LEU A 127 -3.39 17.90 10.01
N LYS A 128 -4.50 18.31 9.40
CA LYS A 128 -5.60 18.98 10.13
C LYS A 128 -6.32 18.00 11.05
N SER A 129 -6.57 16.78 10.57
CA SER A 129 -7.18 15.73 11.39
C SER A 129 -6.99 14.35 10.76
N ILE A 130 -6.90 13.33 11.62
CA ILE A 130 -6.94 11.92 11.24
C ILE A 130 -8.23 11.33 11.79
N MET A 131 -9.00 10.70 10.90
CA MET A 131 -10.21 9.97 11.25
C MET A 131 -9.92 8.46 11.25
N SER A 132 -10.27 7.77 12.33
CA SER A 132 -10.08 6.33 12.47
C SER A 132 -11.18 5.69 13.32
N ASP A 133 -11.21 4.36 13.34
CA ASP A 133 -12.20 3.54 14.04
C ASP A 133 -11.93 3.43 15.57
N GLY A 134 -11.55 4.51 16.24
CA GLY A 134 -11.47 4.55 17.72
C GLY A 134 -10.49 3.56 18.38
N TYR A 135 -9.68 2.82 17.61
CA TYR A 135 -8.68 1.89 18.12
C TYR A 135 -7.56 2.64 18.89
N ASN A 136 -7.08 2.05 19.99
CA ASN A 136 -6.13 2.69 20.91
C ASN A 136 -4.84 3.22 20.26
N ALA A 137 -4.42 2.68 19.11
CA ALA A 137 -3.27 3.18 18.36
C ALA A 137 -3.42 4.65 17.92
N TYR A 138 -4.65 5.13 17.76
CA TYR A 138 -4.96 6.48 17.30
C TYR A 138 -5.11 7.51 18.43
N VAL A 139 -5.37 7.07 19.66
CA VAL A 139 -5.73 7.92 20.81
C VAL A 139 -4.61 8.90 21.19
N PHE A 140 -3.35 8.55 20.91
CA PHE A 140 -2.20 9.39 21.24
C PHE A 140 -1.72 10.31 20.11
N ILE A 141 -2.06 10.02 18.85
CA ILE A 141 -1.74 10.93 17.74
C ILE A 141 -2.48 12.26 17.93
N GLY A 142 -3.70 12.20 18.47
CA GLY A 142 -4.46 13.39 18.86
C GLY A 142 -3.80 14.24 19.95
N ASN A 143 -2.91 13.71 20.79
CA ASN A 143 -2.24 14.50 21.84
C ASN A 143 -0.96 15.19 21.34
N GLU A 144 -0.24 14.61 20.36
CA GLU A 144 0.91 15.26 19.71
C GLU A 144 0.47 16.31 18.68
N LEU A 145 -0.63 16.06 17.95
CA LEU A 145 -1.26 17.05 17.08
C LEU A 145 -1.87 18.25 17.85
N LYS A 146 -2.20 18.07 19.14
CA LYS A 146 -2.79 19.10 20.01
C LYS A 146 -1.84 20.20 20.48
N SER A 147 -0.55 20.18 20.10
CA SER A 147 0.35 21.30 20.43
C SER A 147 0.02 22.59 19.64
N GLY A 148 -0.80 22.51 18.59
CA GLY A 148 -1.46 23.66 17.97
C GLY A 148 -2.88 23.85 18.49
N ARG A 149 -3.08 24.78 19.42
CA ARG A 149 -4.41 25.21 19.89
C ARG A 149 -5.37 25.44 18.70
N PHE A 150 -6.40 24.60 18.57
CA PHE A 150 -7.61 24.97 17.84
C PHE A 150 -8.83 24.75 18.71
N LYS A 151 -9.55 25.86 18.87
CA LYS A 151 -10.79 26.01 19.63
C LYS A 151 -11.89 25.12 19.08
N ASP A 152 -12.74 24.69 20.00
CA ASP A 152 -14.02 24.03 19.85
C ASP A 152 -14.77 24.39 18.57
N ILE A 153 -15.18 23.39 17.77
CA ILE A 153 -16.45 23.45 17.04
C ILE A 153 -17.10 22.06 17.11
N PHE A 154 -18.32 22.06 17.64
CA PHE A 154 -19.23 20.94 17.81
C PHE A 154 -19.82 20.43 16.48
N PHE A 155 -20.16 19.14 16.50
CA PHE A 155 -20.97 18.30 15.59
C PHE A 155 -20.22 17.36 14.65
#